data_AF-A0A932FCG8-F1
#
_entry.id   AF-A0A932FCG8-F1
#
_cell.length_a   1.000
_cell.length_b   1.000
_cell.length_c   1.000
_cell.angle_alpha   90.00
_cell.angle_beta   90.00
_cell.angle_gamma   90.00
#
_symmetry.space_group_name_H-M   'P 1'
#
loop_
_entity.id
_entity.type
_entity.pdbx_description
1 polymer ?
#
loop_
_entity_poly.entity_id
_entity_poly.type
_entity_poly.pdbx_seq_one_letter_code
_entity_poly.pdbx_strand_id
1 'polypeptide(L)'
;MHAQVVAALIAGLVVGGLGTAGGSAHADDGSGAANAEPGGPIDEEQALEREHAQKLRRAREELESRRAEAARRLEAEQLRQREMVRLQGVVSGAARRESYLGHEVYWTQRERDSVPTDPADQSAAARRSTLDHQLYHYRNELDRTTTLRQGGTRNLNSLQGR
;
A
#
# COMPACT_ATOMS: atom_id res chain seq x y z
N MET A 1 12.95 8.47 -22.09
CA MET A 1 12.67 7.02 -21.97
C MET A 1 13.93 6.36 -21.47
N HIS A 2 13.97 5.91 -20.22
CA HIS A 2 14.86 4.85 -19.71
C HIS A 2 14.48 4.59 -18.25
N ALA A 3 13.56 3.64 -18.03
CA ALA A 3 13.39 3.01 -16.74
C ALA A 3 14.35 1.82 -16.71
N GLN A 4 15.39 1.89 -15.88
CA GLN A 4 16.20 0.72 -15.58
C GLN A 4 15.49 -0.13 -14.54
N VAL A 5 15.28 -1.37 -14.97
CA VAL A 5 14.79 -2.52 -14.23
C VAL A 5 15.87 -2.94 -13.23
N VAL A 6 15.53 -3.06 -11.96
CA VAL A 6 16.32 -3.86 -11.01
C VAL A 6 15.37 -4.88 -10.40
N ALA A 7 15.55 -6.12 -10.83
CA ALA A 7 14.90 -7.31 -10.31
C ALA A 7 15.97 -8.26 -9.75
N ALA A 8 15.57 -9.04 -8.73
CA ALA A 8 16.28 -10.14 -8.08
C ALA A 8 17.43 -9.71 -7.13
N LEU A 9 17.67 -10.32 -5.97
CA LEU A 9 17.45 -11.70 -5.55
C LEU A 9 17.59 -11.76 -4.01
N ILE A 10 16.63 -12.28 -3.26
CA ILE A 10 16.89 -12.80 -1.90
C ILE A 10 16.26 -14.19 -1.82
N ALA A 11 17.08 -15.19 -2.09
CA ALA A 11 16.78 -16.59 -1.81
C ALA A 11 17.00 -16.84 -0.31
N GLY A 12 15.98 -17.44 0.31
CA GLY A 12 15.95 -17.72 1.73
C GLY A 12 16.86 -18.89 2.13
N LEU A 13 17.17 -18.91 3.42
CA LEU A 13 17.54 -20.13 4.13
C LEU A 13 16.93 -20.06 5.54
N VAL A 14 15.83 -20.78 5.68
CA VAL A 14 15.21 -21.20 6.95
C VAL A 14 15.17 -22.73 6.89
N VAL A 15 15.13 -23.36 8.07
CA VAL A 15 15.04 -24.82 8.37
C VAL A 15 16.41 -25.37 8.81
N GLY A 16 16.56 -26.01 9.97
CA GLY A 16 15.57 -26.43 10.96
C GLY A 16 16.24 -26.97 12.22
N GLY A 17 15.46 -27.04 13.30
CA GLY A 17 15.86 -27.71 14.53
C GLY A 17 15.64 -29.22 14.48
N LEU A 18 16.41 -29.93 15.30
CA LEU A 18 16.23 -31.28 15.86
C LEU A 18 17.35 -31.34 16.94
N GLY A 19 17.16 -31.76 18.18
CA GLY A 19 16.50 -32.97 18.65
C GLY A 19 17.47 -33.61 19.67
N THR A 20 16.92 -34.00 20.81
CA THR A 20 17.56 -34.44 22.07
C THR A 20 18.37 -35.75 22.01
N ALA A 21 19.43 -35.84 22.82
CA ALA A 21 19.93 -37.02 23.56
C ALA A 21 21.23 -36.60 24.26
N GLY A 22 21.66 -37.05 25.43
CA GLY A 22 21.28 -38.12 26.34
C GLY A 22 22.32 -38.09 27.46
N GLY A 23 21.94 -38.57 28.65
CA GLY A 23 22.76 -38.47 29.85
C GLY A 23 24.07 -39.25 29.79
N SER A 24 25.03 -38.81 30.60
CA SER A 24 26.15 -39.61 31.08
C SER A 24 26.54 -39.08 32.44
N ALA A 25 26.12 -39.79 33.49
CA ALA A 25 26.64 -39.62 34.83
C ALA A 25 28.09 -40.10 34.86
N HIS A 26 28.99 -39.27 35.38
CA HIS A 26 30.23 -39.74 35.97
C HIS A 26 30.41 -39.05 37.31
N ALA A 27 30.38 -39.88 38.35
CA ALA A 27 30.73 -39.48 39.69
C ALA A 27 32.26 -39.50 39.82
N ASP A 28 32.72 -38.58 40.65
CA ASP A 28 33.67 -38.81 41.72
C ASP A 28 35.03 -38.09 41.65
N ASP A 29 35.23 -37.45 42.80
CA ASP A 29 36.45 -37.22 43.55
C ASP A 29 37.48 -36.18 43.09
N GLY A 30 37.80 -35.29 44.04
CA GLY A 30 38.78 -34.23 43.85
C GLY A 30 38.66 -33.12 44.87
N SER A 31 38.88 -33.45 46.14
CA SER A 31 39.18 -32.47 47.20
C SER A 31 40.26 -31.49 46.74
N GLY A 32 39.95 -30.20 46.77
CA GLY A 32 40.88 -29.13 46.44
C GLY A 32 40.42 -27.82 47.04
N ALA A 33 40.48 -27.71 48.37
CA ALA A 33 40.53 -26.41 49.01
C ALA A 33 41.79 -25.70 48.51
N ALA A 34 41.63 -24.76 47.58
CA ALA A 34 42.68 -23.86 47.15
C ALA A 34 42.06 -22.48 46.90
N ASN A 35 42.26 -21.61 47.89
CA ASN A 35 42.51 -20.19 47.74
C ASN A 35 41.61 -19.42 46.77
N ALA A 36 40.55 -18.83 47.31
CA ALA A 36 40.02 -17.60 46.78
C ALA A 36 41.11 -16.52 46.91
N GLU A 37 41.97 -16.40 45.90
CA GLU A 37 42.86 -15.26 45.75
C GLU A 37 42.02 -14.01 45.44
N PRO A 38 42.39 -12.84 45.98
CA PRO A 38 41.67 -11.60 45.74
C PRO A 38 41.80 -11.22 44.25
N GLY A 39 40.65 -11.04 43.58
CA GLY A 39 40.56 -10.65 42.16
C GLY A 39 41.53 -9.52 41.83
N GLY A 40 42.46 -9.81 40.92
CA GLY A 40 43.47 -8.86 40.47
C GLY A 40 42.93 -7.89 39.42
N PRO A 41 43.70 -6.85 39.07
CA PRO A 41 43.31 -5.78 38.12
C PRO A 41 42.94 -6.27 36.70
N ILE A 42 43.27 -7.53 36.36
CA ILE A 42 42.96 -8.17 35.08
C ILE A 42 41.47 -8.52 34.97
N ASP A 43 40.80 -8.85 36.09
CA ASP A 43 39.36 -9.17 36.09
C ASP A 43 38.49 -7.92 35.95
N GLU A 44 38.97 -6.78 36.50
CA GLU A 44 38.30 -5.48 36.36
C GLU A 44 38.39 -4.95 34.92
N GLU A 45 39.54 -5.11 34.27
CA GLU A 45 39.74 -4.71 32.87
C GLU A 45 38.85 -5.52 31.92
N GLN A 46 38.74 -6.84 32.13
CA GLN A 46 37.82 -7.69 31.36
C GLN A 46 36.34 -7.37 31.61
N ALA A 47 35.97 -6.96 32.83
CA ALA A 47 34.61 -6.56 33.14
C ALA A 47 34.23 -5.26 32.41
N LEU A 48 35.14 -4.28 32.37
CA LEU A 48 34.96 -3.02 31.63
C LEU A 48 34.83 -3.28 30.12
N GLU A 49 35.67 -4.15 29.55
CA GLU A 49 35.61 -4.49 28.13
C GLU A 49 34.25 -5.13 27.75
N ARG A 50 33.73 -6.04 28.59
CA ARG A 50 32.39 -6.63 28.39
C ARG A 50 31.29 -5.58 28.47
N GLU A 51 31.38 -4.63 29.41
CA GLU A 51 30.42 -3.54 29.52
C GLU A 51 30.45 -2.63 28.29
N HIS A 52 31.64 -2.27 27.79
CA HIS A 52 31.81 -1.51 26.55
C HIS A 52 31.24 -2.25 25.33
N ALA A 53 31.52 -3.56 25.21
CA ALA A 53 30.97 -4.39 24.14
C ALA A 53 29.43 -4.46 24.21
N GLN A 54 28.85 -4.57 25.42
CA GLN A 54 27.40 -4.53 25.60
C GLN A 54 26.80 -3.16 25.24
N LYS A 55 27.43 -2.06 25.66
CA LYS A 55 27.02 -0.70 25.29
C LYS A 55 27.02 -0.51 23.76
N LEU A 56 28.07 -0.98 23.08
CA LEU A 56 28.15 -0.92 21.62
C LEU A 56 27.07 -1.77 20.94
N ARG A 57 26.77 -2.97 21.46
CA ARG A 57 25.68 -3.81 20.95
C ARG A 57 24.32 -3.12 21.07
N ARG A 58 23.99 -2.60 22.25
CA ARG A 58 22.74 -1.84 22.49
C ARG A 58 22.63 -0.62 21.57
N ALA A 59 23.71 0.12 21.40
CA ALA A 59 23.73 1.28 20.50
C ALA A 59 23.49 0.89 19.02
N ARG A 60 24.03 -0.26 18.58
CA ARG A 60 23.77 -0.79 17.23
C ARG A 60 22.31 -1.21 17.06
N GLU A 61 21.77 -1.96 18.01
CA GLU A 61 20.36 -2.39 18.00
C GLU A 61 19.42 -1.18 17.96
N GLU A 62 19.70 -0.13 18.73
CA GLU A 62 18.91 1.11 18.71
C GLU A 62 18.98 1.82 17.36
N LEU A 63 20.17 1.92 16.75
CA LEU A 63 20.34 2.49 15.42
C LEU A 63 19.63 1.67 14.34
N GLU A 64 19.70 0.35 14.41
CA GLU A 64 18.99 -0.55 13.51
C GLU A 64 17.47 -0.43 13.66
N SER A 65 16.96 -0.34 14.90
CA SER A 65 15.54 -0.09 15.17
C SER A 65 15.08 1.23 14.56
N ARG A 66 15.84 2.31 14.76
CA ARG A 66 15.53 3.63 14.17
C ARG A 66 15.54 3.60 12.64
N ARG A 67 16.49 2.88 12.03
CA ARG A 67 16.53 2.69 10.57
C ARG A 67 15.33 1.89 10.07
N ALA A 68 14.95 0.83 10.77
CA ALA A 68 13.79 0.02 10.42
C ALA A 68 12.49 0.82 10.53
N GLU A 69 12.31 1.63 11.58
CA GLU A 69 11.16 2.52 11.71
C GLU A 69 11.12 3.59 10.61
N ALA A 70 12.26 4.21 10.30
CA ALA A 70 12.35 5.18 9.21
C ALA A 70 12.00 4.55 7.85
N ALA A 71 12.49 3.34 7.59
CA ALA A 71 12.16 2.59 6.36
C ALA A 71 10.66 2.31 6.26
N ARG A 72 10.02 1.83 7.34
CA ARG A 72 8.56 1.58 7.37
C ARG A 72 7.74 2.85 7.12
N ARG A 73 8.16 3.99 7.69
CA ARG A 73 7.50 5.28 7.45
C ARG A 73 7.61 5.70 5.99
N LEU A 74 8.80 5.58 5.40
CA LEU A 74 9.03 5.90 3.99
C LEU A 74 8.19 5.01 3.06
N GLU A 75 8.11 3.70 3.33
CA GLU A 75 7.27 2.78 2.57
C GLU A 75 5.78 3.16 2.65
N ALA A 76 5.28 3.50 3.84
CA ALA A 76 3.90 3.94 4.02
C ALA A 76 3.61 5.23 3.25
N GLU A 77 4.53 6.19 3.25
CA GLU A 77 4.41 7.43 2.46
C GLU A 77 4.43 7.16 0.96
N GLN A 78 5.30 6.28 0.48
CA GLN A 78 5.34 5.90 -0.93
C GLN A 78 4.03 5.23 -1.38
N LEU A 79 3.48 4.33 -0.57
CA LEU A 79 2.18 3.72 -0.84
C LEU A 79 1.06 4.76 -0.90
N ARG A 80 1.07 5.72 0.03
CA ARG A 80 0.12 6.84 0.04
C ARG A 80 0.23 7.69 -1.22
N GLN A 81 1.45 8.03 -1.65
CA GLN A 81 1.67 8.82 -2.87
C GLN A 81 1.20 8.07 -4.13
N ARG A 82 1.49 6.77 -4.23
CA ARG A 82 1.01 5.93 -5.35
C ARG A 82 -0.52 5.91 -5.41
N GLU A 83 -1.17 5.78 -4.26
CA GLU A 83 -2.63 5.77 -4.19
C GLU A 83 -3.23 7.14 -4.56
N MET A 84 -2.60 8.24 -4.13
CA MET A 84 -3.02 9.58 -4.55
C MET A 84 -2.94 9.75 -6.06
N VAL A 85 -1.83 9.36 -6.70
CA VAL A 85 -1.68 9.44 -8.16
C VAL A 85 -2.73 8.58 -8.88
N ARG A 86 -2.99 7.37 -8.38
CA ARG A 86 -4.03 6.48 -8.91
C ARG A 86 -5.41 7.15 -8.85
N LEU A 87 -5.79 7.70 -7.70
CA LEU A 87 -7.08 8.36 -7.50
C LEU A 87 -7.21 9.63 -8.34
N GLN A 88 -6.15 10.43 -8.50
CA GLN A 88 -6.14 11.56 -9.42
C GLN A 88 -6.42 11.13 -10.87
N GLY A 89 -5.82 10.01 -11.29
CA GLY A 89 -6.09 9.39 -12.59
C GLY A 89 -7.56 9.02 -12.76
N VAL A 90 -8.16 8.36 -11.74
CA VAL A 90 -9.58 7.98 -11.76
C VAL A 90 -10.49 9.20 -11.81
N VAL A 91 -10.25 10.20 -10.96
CA VAL A 91 -11.08 11.42 -10.88
C VAL A 91 -11.01 12.21 -12.20
N SER A 92 -9.82 12.39 -12.76
CA SER A 92 -9.66 13.09 -14.04
C SER A 92 -10.28 12.33 -15.21
N GLY A 93 -10.14 10.99 -15.24
CA GLY A 93 -10.81 10.14 -16.21
C GLY A 93 -12.33 10.23 -16.12
N ALA A 94 -12.89 10.15 -14.91
CA ALA A 94 -14.31 10.29 -14.68
C ALA A 94 -14.83 11.68 -15.05
N ALA A 95 -14.11 12.76 -14.74
CA ALA A 95 -14.49 14.12 -15.13
C ALA A 95 -14.56 14.31 -16.66
N ARG A 96 -13.58 13.76 -17.41
CA ARG A 96 -13.62 13.79 -18.88
C ARG A 96 -14.83 13.01 -19.42
N ARG A 97 -15.10 11.82 -18.87
CA ARG A 97 -16.23 10.99 -19.27
C ARG A 97 -17.57 11.65 -18.94
N GLU A 98 -17.69 12.30 -17.79
CA GLU A 98 -18.86 13.07 -17.38
C GLU A 98 -19.13 14.23 -18.35
N SER A 99 -18.09 14.97 -18.75
CA SER A 99 -18.20 16.03 -19.76
C SER A 99 -18.68 15.49 -21.11
N TYR A 100 -18.13 14.35 -21.55
CA TYR A 100 -18.54 13.71 -22.79
C TYR A 100 -20.00 13.25 -22.74
N LEU A 101 -20.39 12.54 -21.69
CA LEU A 101 -21.76 12.05 -21.52
C LEU A 101 -22.77 13.19 -21.38
N GLY A 102 -22.41 14.28 -20.70
CA GLY A 102 -23.26 15.49 -20.64
C GLY A 102 -23.49 16.10 -22.03
N HIS A 103 -22.46 16.09 -22.88
CA HIS A 103 -22.58 16.53 -24.26
C HIS A 103 -23.48 15.60 -25.10
N GLU A 104 -23.32 14.29 -24.97
CA GLU A 104 -24.19 13.30 -25.63
C GLU A 104 -25.66 13.47 -25.21
N VAL A 105 -25.93 13.59 -23.90
CA VAL A 105 -27.28 13.85 -23.39
C VAL A 105 -27.88 15.11 -24.02
N TYR A 106 -27.10 16.20 -24.08
CA TYR A 106 -27.56 17.46 -24.66
C TYR A 106 -27.91 17.31 -26.15
N TRP A 107 -27.04 16.70 -26.96
CA TRP A 107 -27.29 16.55 -28.40
C TRP A 107 -28.39 15.57 -28.72
N THR A 108 -28.45 14.42 -28.04
CA THR A 108 -29.53 13.45 -28.24
C THR A 108 -30.88 14.03 -27.82
N GLN A 109 -30.92 14.83 -26.75
CA GLN A 109 -32.15 15.53 -26.34
C GLN A 109 -32.59 16.51 -27.41
N ARG A 110 -31.66 17.31 -27.93
CA ARG A 110 -31.94 18.27 -29.01
C ARG A 110 -32.43 17.57 -30.28
N GLU A 111 -31.82 16.44 -30.65
CA GLU A 111 -32.25 15.65 -31.80
C GLU A 111 -33.67 15.11 -31.57
N ARG A 112 -33.94 14.54 -30.41
CA ARG A 112 -35.25 14.01 -30.02
C ARG A 112 -36.35 15.07 -30.08
N ASP A 113 -36.04 16.29 -29.64
CA ASP A 113 -36.98 17.41 -29.66
C ASP A 113 -37.18 17.99 -31.07
N SER A 114 -36.25 17.73 -31.99
CA SER A 114 -36.40 18.10 -33.41
C SER A 114 -37.24 17.13 -34.24
N VAL A 115 -37.49 15.91 -33.72
CA VAL A 115 -38.31 14.91 -34.42
C VAL A 115 -39.79 15.35 -34.39
N PRO A 116 -40.47 15.43 -35.55
CA PRO A 116 -41.89 15.78 -35.62
C PRO A 116 -42.75 14.88 -34.74
N THR A 117 -43.75 15.45 -34.08
CA THR A 117 -44.74 14.71 -33.30
C THR A 117 -46.01 14.56 -34.13
N ASP A 118 -45.93 13.79 -35.21
CA ASP A 118 -47.10 13.37 -35.97
C ASP A 118 -47.52 11.96 -35.52
N PRO A 119 -48.69 11.78 -34.90
CA PRO A 119 -49.17 10.48 -34.45
C PRO A 119 -49.45 9.50 -35.60
N ALA A 120 -49.59 9.96 -36.84
CA ALA A 120 -49.72 9.11 -38.02
C ALA A 120 -48.37 8.67 -38.59
N ASP A 121 -47.27 9.35 -38.25
CA ASP A 121 -45.92 9.00 -38.70
C ASP A 121 -45.24 8.01 -37.74
N GLN A 122 -45.45 6.73 -38.02
CA GLN A 122 -44.84 5.63 -37.26
C GLN A 122 -43.30 5.66 -37.30
N SER A 123 -42.69 6.25 -38.35
CA SER A 123 -41.23 6.34 -38.47
C SER A 123 -40.65 7.38 -37.50
N ALA A 124 -41.32 8.53 -37.36
CA ALA A 124 -40.99 9.54 -36.36
C ALA A 124 -41.15 9.02 -34.93
N ALA A 125 -42.22 8.26 -34.66
CA ALA A 125 -42.45 7.61 -33.37
C ALA A 125 -41.32 6.62 -33.01
N ALA A 126 -40.93 5.75 -33.95
CA ALA A 126 -39.84 4.79 -33.75
C ALA A 126 -38.48 5.47 -33.51
N ARG A 127 -38.19 6.54 -34.27
CA ARG A 127 -36.96 7.34 -34.07
C ARG A 127 -36.94 7.99 -32.69
N ARG A 128 -38.04 8.59 -32.25
CA ARG A 128 -38.18 9.15 -30.89
C ARG A 128 -37.94 8.10 -29.82
N SER A 129 -38.56 6.92 -29.94
CA SER A 129 -38.36 5.83 -28.98
C SER A 129 -36.89 5.40 -28.88
N THR A 130 -36.17 5.37 -30.01
CA THR A 130 -34.75 5.03 -30.04
C THR A 130 -33.92 6.08 -29.32
N LEU A 131 -34.19 7.37 -29.56
CA LEU A 131 -33.51 8.48 -28.90
C LEU A 131 -33.81 8.51 -27.38
N ASP A 132 -35.04 8.18 -26.97
CA ASP A 132 -35.40 8.05 -25.56
C ASP A 132 -34.62 6.94 -24.85
N HIS A 133 -34.41 5.79 -25.51
CA HIS A 133 -33.55 4.73 -24.99
C HIS A 133 -32.08 5.16 -24.86
N GLN A 134 -31.56 5.88 -25.85
CA GLN A 134 -30.20 6.43 -25.80
C GLN A 134 -30.04 7.45 -24.67
N LEU A 135 -31.01 8.36 -24.50
CA LEU A 135 -31.04 9.32 -23.39
C LEU A 135 -31.05 8.62 -22.03
N TYR A 136 -31.87 7.59 -21.87
CA TYR A 136 -31.90 6.80 -20.64
C TYR A 136 -30.53 6.16 -20.37
N HIS A 137 -29.92 5.55 -21.38
CA HIS A 137 -28.58 4.95 -21.26
C HIS A 137 -27.53 6.00 -20.86
N TYR A 138 -27.46 7.13 -21.56
CA TYR A 138 -26.45 8.17 -21.29
C TYR A 138 -26.63 8.81 -19.92
N ARG A 139 -27.87 9.06 -19.47
CA ARG A 139 -28.15 9.59 -18.13
C ARG A 139 -27.70 8.62 -17.04
N ASN A 140 -27.99 7.33 -17.18
CA ASN A 140 -27.53 6.33 -16.22
C ASN A 140 -26.01 6.23 -16.16
N GLU A 141 -25.33 6.25 -17.31
CA GLU A 141 -23.86 6.24 -17.35
C GLU A 141 -23.27 7.54 -16.78
N LEU A 142 -23.93 8.68 -16.98
CA LEU A 142 -23.55 9.96 -16.40
C LEU A 142 -23.62 9.89 -14.88
N ASP A 143 -24.74 9.46 -14.32
CA ASP A 143 -24.94 9.34 -12.86
C ASP A 143 -23.92 8.41 -12.20
N ARG A 144 -23.64 7.26 -12.84
CA ARG A 144 -22.58 6.33 -12.39
C ARG A 144 -21.21 6.99 -12.41
N THR A 145 -20.90 7.72 -13.48
CA THR A 145 -19.60 8.41 -13.64
C THR A 145 -19.44 9.54 -12.63
N THR A 146 -20.49 10.33 -12.39
CA THR A 146 -20.52 11.38 -11.37
C THR A 146 -20.31 10.79 -9.98
N THR A 147 -20.99 9.68 -9.65
CA THR A 147 -20.83 8.98 -8.37
C THR A 147 -19.40 8.47 -8.17
N LEU A 148 -18.82 7.84 -9.21
CA LEU A 148 -17.44 7.38 -9.20
C LEU A 148 -16.47 8.55 -8.95
N ARG A 149 -16.65 9.67 -9.65
CA ARG A 149 -15.83 10.87 -9.48
C ARG A 149 -15.92 11.40 -8.06
N GLN A 150 -17.13 11.58 -7.52
CA GLN A 150 -17.34 12.08 -6.16
C GLN A 150 -16.74 11.14 -5.10
N GLY A 151 -16.84 9.84 -5.28
CA GLY A 151 -16.16 8.85 -4.43
C GLY A 151 -14.64 8.98 -4.48
N GLY A 152 -14.08 9.07 -5.69
CA GLY A 152 -12.65 9.29 -5.91
C GLY A 152 -12.14 10.58 -5.27
N THR A 153 -12.86 11.69 -5.43
CA THR A 153 -12.52 12.98 -4.83
C THR A 153 -12.56 12.93 -3.31
N ARG A 154 -13.56 12.29 -2.70
CA ARG A 154 -13.62 12.12 -1.24
C ARG A 154 -12.43 11.31 -0.70
N ASN A 155 -12.11 10.20 -1.37
CA ASN A 155 -10.96 9.38 -0.98
C ASN A 155 -9.65 10.16 -1.12
N LEU A 156 -9.49 10.90 -2.21
CA LEU A 156 -8.34 11.78 -2.42
C LEU A 156 -8.20 12.84 -1.33
N ASN A 157 -9.30 13.53 -0.98
CA ASN A 157 -9.30 14.53 0.09
C ASN A 157 -8.94 13.90 1.44
N SER A 158 -9.42 12.68 1.73
CA SER A 158 -9.07 11.95 2.96
C SER A 158 -7.58 11.58 3.04
N LEU A 159 -6.95 11.33 1.88
CA LEU A 159 -5.52 11.07 1.77
C LEU A 159 -4.69 12.36 1.72
N GLN A 160 -5.27 13.54 1.58
CA GLN A 160 -4.57 14.82 1.62
C GLN A 160 -4.66 15.49 2.99
N GLY A 161 -5.80 15.35 3.69
CA GLY A 161 -6.06 15.95 5.00
C GLY A 161 -5.48 15.21 6.22
N ARG A 162 -4.59 14.23 6.01
CA ARG A 162 -3.89 13.49 7.08
C ARG A 162 -2.41 13.84 7.13
#